data_AF-A0A3E0PEI4-F1
#
_entry.id   AF-A0A3E0PEI4-F1
#
_cell.length_a   1.000
_cell.length_b   1.000
_cell.length_c   1.000
_cell.angle_alpha   90.00
_cell.angle_beta   90.00
_cell.angle_gamma   90.00
#
_symmetry.space_group_name_H-M   'P 1'
#
loop_
_entity.id
_entity.type
_entity.pdbx_description
1 polymer ?
#
loop_
_entity_poly.entity_id
_entity_poly.type
_entity_poly.pdbx_seq_one_letter_code
_entity_poly.pdbx_strand_id
1 'polypeptide(L)'
;MKTYLRVLTAGLFAFLFTVVSVPAFAQDECTQDFKTATYDEYTRLYQSQNVGDLKKAIAAAEKYIAACETDPASEQIIPYLKNAIPTLKERISEIEKRIEEERLNQAEIDRIKKFNEAYAGKNWKAVFAAGAEALKYPERKIKFDLDMRIGLASLGSIQAEEGNTEFADETVKYATDAISRINAGQSSGTGKWGIPTEWKTKDNALGQLNFAIGYIKYFTETKPLLDEIKQLSNADAEANKAKIQQLRKQVADMRSEAIPYFYKSTQHKSDTNEYPMIYIAIGDWYKGKAAELGDIRGGIDISSDAGEMQQANIDKALEILSREKGYVERAMDAYARAYSLAKAQPNASADFKNNLFNQLKSLFAFRYNGEDDGNKRSDPYINSYVASVSNSSFPNPANPPQPVVEAKPADEGDATTDSSTEGSATGAAGRNRTVSKKTGN
;
A
#
# COMPACT_ATOMS: atom_id res chain seq x y z
N MET A 1 -16.02 -17.19 34.89
CA MET A 1 -16.30 -15.97 35.67
C MET A 1 -17.27 -15.11 34.90
N LYS A 2 -18.37 -14.72 35.58
CA LYS A 2 -19.38 -13.70 35.27
C LYS A 2 -20.21 -13.85 33.98
N THR A 3 -21.29 -14.60 34.16
CA THR A 3 -22.56 -14.58 33.43
C THR A 3 -23.29 -13.25 33.66
N TYR A 4 -23.07 -12.23 32.82
CA TYR A 4 -23.91 -11.03 32.82
C TYR A 4 -24.12 -10.55 31.38
N LEU A 5 -25.35 -10.13 31.08
CA LEU A 5 -25.86 -9.63 29.79
C LEU A 5 -26.26 -10.68 28.74
N ARG A 6 -27.28 -11.49 29.07
CA ARG A 6 -28.31 -11.86 28.08
C ARG A 6 -29.44 -10.84 28.20
N VAL A 7 -29.26 -9.65 27.65
CA VAL A 7 -30.39 -8.76 27.38
C VAL A 7 -30.85 -9.07 25.97
N LEU A 8 -32.01 -9.71 25.91
CA LEU A 8 -32.78 -10.01 24.72
C LEU A 8 -32.86 -8.79 23.79
N THR A 9 -32.39 -8.98 22.57
CA THR A 9 -32.89 -8.30 21.38
C THR A 9 -34.39 -8.54 21.28
N ALA A 10 -35.19 -7.65 21.86
CA ALA A 10 -36.63 -7.62 21.69
C ALA A 10 -37.05 -6.21 21.28
N GLY A 11 -37.44 -6.09 20.00
CA GLY A 11 -38.39 -5.10 19.50
C GLY A 11 -37.98 -3.64 19.67
N LEU A 12 -37.44 -3.06 18.60
CA LEU A 12 -37.53 -1.63 18.36
C LEU A 12 -39.02 -1.28 18.14
N PHE A 13 -39.78 -1.12 19.23
CA PHE A 13 -41.13 -0.60 19.19
C PHE A 13 -41.03 0.90 18.92
N ALA A 14 -41.29 1.29 17.67
CA ALA A 14 -41.69 2.64 17.32
C ALA A 14 -43.07 2.90 17.95
N PHE A 15 -43.08 3.27 19.24
CA PHE A 15 -44.28 3.81 19.88
C PHE A 15 -44.48 5.23 19.34
N LEU A 16 -45.29 5.33 18.28
CA LEU A 16 -46.03 6.53 17.97
C LEU A 16 -46.68 7.02 19.28
N PHE A 17 -46.34 8.23 19.70
CA PHE A 17 -47.17 8.97 20.65
C PHE A 17 -48.54 9.15 19.99
N THR A 18 -49.43 8.17 20.15
CA THR A 18 -50.86 8.39 20.01
C THR A 18 -51.19 9.44 21.04
N VAL A 19 -51.46 10.67 20.58
CA VAL A 19 -52.15 11.69 21.34
C VAL A 19 -53.46 11.02 21.80
N VAL A 20 -53.46 10.52 23.03
CA VAL A 20 -54.69 10.03 23.65
C VAL A 20 -55.52 11.29 23.83
N SER A 21 -56.48 11.51 22.94
CA SER A 21 -57.53 12.50 23.14
C SER A 21 -58.26 12.07 24.41
N VAL A 22 -57.92 12.69 25.54
CA VAL A 22 -58.56 12.45 26.82
C VAL A 22 -60.02 12.92 26.65
N PRO A 23 -61.02 12.03 26.71
CA PRO A 23 -62.41 12.45 26.61
C PRO A 23 -62.69 13.40 27.76
N ALA A 24 -63.18 14.60 27.45
CA ALA A 24 -63.56 15.61 28.41
C ALA A 24 -64.78 15.13 29.23
N PHE A 25 -64.53 14.38 30.29
CA PHE A 25 -65.47 14.18 31.40
C PHE A 25 -64.86 14.81 32.65
N ALA A 26 -65.13 16.11 32.79
CA ALA A 26 -64.74 16.91 33.93
C ALA A 26 -65.52 16.51 35.19
N GLN A 27 -64.82 16.67 36.32
CA GLN A 27 -65.26 16.68 37.72
C GLN A 27 -64.96 15.38 38.50
N ASP A 28 -63.87 15.45 39.28
CA ASP A 28 -63.27 14.43 40.17
C ASP A 28 -62.29 13.39 39.56
N GLU A 29 -61.40 13.80 38.65
CA GLU A 29 -60.29 12.90 38.23
C GLU A 29 -59.18 12.78 39.31
N CYS A 30 -59.02 13.77 40.19
CA CYS A 30 -57.99 13.77 41.23
C CYS A 30 -58.49 13.16 42.55
N THR A 31 -59.07 11.95 42.49
CA THR A 31 -59.43 11.20 43.70
C THR A 31 -58.20 10.73 44.46
N GLN A 32 -58.36 10.39 45.75
CA GLN A 32 -57.26 9.86 46.55
C GLN A 32 -56.67 8.57 45.95
N ASP A 33 -57.52 7.68 45.44
CA ASP A 33 -57.10 6.44 44.79
C ASP A 33 -56.28 6.71 43.53
N PHE A 34 -56.68 7.71 42.74
CA PHE A 34 -55.92 8.14 41.56
C PHE A 34 -54.55 8.69 41.93
N LYS A 35 -54.48 9.58 42.94
CA LYS A 35 -53.22 10.15 43.44
C LYS A 35 -52.27 9.04 43.87
N THR A 36 -52.75 8.12 44.71
CA THR A 36 -51.98 6.99 45.21
C THR A 36 -51.50 6.12 44.05
N ALA A 37 -52.38 5.69 43.14
CA ALA A 37 -52.01 4.81 42.05
C ALA A 37 -50.95 5.41 41.10
N THR A 38 -51.13 6.67 40.69
CA THR A 38 -50.20 7.32 39.75
C THR A 38 -48.88 7.72 40.40
N TYR A 39 -48.89 8.17 41.65
CA TYR A 39 -47.66 8.47 42.39
C TYR A 39 -46.90 7.20 42.78
N ASP A 40 -47.58 6.12 43.16
CA ASP A 40 -46.95 4.82 43.43
C ASP A 40 -46.30 4.25 42.17
N GLU A 41 -46.93 4.41 41.01
CA GLU A 41 -46.32 4.01 39.73
C GLU A 41 -45.05 4.82 39.43
N TYR A 42 -45.09 6.15 39.61
CA TYR A 42 -43.90 7.00 39.47
C TYR A 42 -42.79 6.57 40.43
N THR A 43 -43.08 6.47 41.74
CA THR A 43 -42.07 6.18 42.77
C THR A 43 -41.47 4.78 42.63
N ARG A 44 -42.25 3.82 42.13
CA ARG A 44 -41.77 2.46 41.81
C ARG A 44 -40.78 2.45 40.64
N LEU A 45 -40.94 3.34 39.67
CA LEU A 45 -40.24 3.27 38.38
C LEU A 45 -39.14 4.33 38.17
N TYR A 46 -39.20 5.49 38.84
CA TYR A 46 -38.29 6.62 38.56
C TYR A 46 -36.80 6.33 38.84
N GLN A 47 -36.50 5.31 39.66
CA GLN A 47 -35.14 4.87 39.94
C GLN A 47 -34.63 3.80 38.96
N SER A 48 -35.50 3.22 38.11
CA SER A 48 -35.13 2.13 37.19
C SER A 48 -33.99 2.53 36.25
N GLN A 49 -33.17 1.55 35.86
CA GLN A 49 -32.17 1.72 34.79
C GLN A 49 -32.73 1.35 33.41
N ASN A 50 -33.96 0.83 33.36
CA ASN A 50 -34.64 0.50 32.11
C ASN A 50 -35.29 1.76 31.53
N VAL A 51 -34.98 2.07 30.27
CA VAL A 51 -35.55 3.23 29.56
C VAL A 51 -37.08 3.19 29.50
N GLY A 52 -37.67 2.01 29.29
CA GLY A 52 -39.12 1.82 29.25
C GLY A 52 -39.80 2.13 30.58
N ASP A 53 -39.18 1.75 31.69
CA ASP A 53 -39.68 2.06 33.04
C ASP A 53 -39.60 3.56 33.34
N LEU A 54 -38.49 4.21 32.97
CA LEU A 54 -38.33 5.67 33.15
C LEU A 54 -39.36 6.44 32.31
N LYS A 55 -39.64 5.99 31.08
CA LYS A 55 -40.70 6.57 30.24
C LYS A 55 -42.09 6.42 30.88
N LYS A 56 -42.38 5.27 31.50
CA LYS A 56 -43.62 5.06 32.28
C LYS A 56 -43.68 5.93 33.53
N ALA A 57 -42.56 6.11 34.24
CA ALA A 57 -42.48 7.01 35.38
C ALA A 57 -42.81 8.45 34.98
N ILE A 58 -42.23 8.94 33.88
CA ILE A 58 -42.54 10.26 33.32
C ILE A 58 -44.03 10.36 32.95
N ALA A 59 -44.58 9.36 32.25
CA ALA A 59 -45.98 9.35 31.87
C ALA A 59 -46.92 9.38 33.10
N ALA A 60 -46.61 8.63 34.15
CA ALA A 60 -47.35 8.63 35.41
C ALA A 60 -47.27 10.00 36.12
N ALA A 61 -46.08 10.61 36.14
CA ALA A 61 -45.88 11.96 36.69
C ALA A 61 -46.65 13.03 35.90
N GLU A 62 -46.57 13.00 34.57
CA GLU A 62 -47.30 13.92 33.68
C GLU A 62 -48.83 13.75 33.87
N LYS A 63 -49.31 12.51 34.02
CA LYS A 63 -50.72 12.20 34.32
C LYS A 63 -51.16 12.72 35.69
N TYR A 64 -50.34 12.56 36.73
CA TYR A 64 -50.60 13.09 38.07
C TYR A 64 -50.72 14.62 38.03
N ILE A 65 -49.74 15.30 37.40
CA ILE A 65 -49.73 16.77 37.29
C ILE A 65 -50.99 17.26 36.57
N ALA A 66 -51.36 16.66 35.44
CA ALA A 66 -52.50 17.09 34.65
C ALA A 66 -53.84 16.98 35.40
N ALA A 67 -54.05 15.89 36.15
CA ALA A 67 -55.30 15.68 36.86
C ALA A 67 -55.40 16.47 38.18
N CYS A 68 -54.27 16.71 38.85
CA CYS A 68 -54.24 17.21 40.22
C CYS A 68 -53.72 18.64 40.40
N GLU A 69 -53.49 19.39 39.32
CA GLU A 69 -52.81 20.70 39.37
C GLU A 69 -53.41 21.71 40.37
N THR A 70 -54.74 21.69 40.55
CA THR A 70 -55.46 22.61 41.44
C THR A 70 -55.78 22.03 42.81
N ASP A 71 -55.37 20.79 43.11
CA ASP A 71 -55.66 20.13 44.38
C ASP A 71 -54.70 20.61 45.50
N PRO A 72 -55.20 21.18 46.61
CA PRO A 72 -54.35 21.66 47.70
C PRO A 72 -53.50 20.56 48.35
N ALA A 73 -53.97 19.30 48.39
CA ALA A 73 -53.20 18.21 48.99
C ALA A 73 -51.99 17.78 48.14
N SER A 74 -51.92 18.21 46.87
CA SER A 74 -50.82 17.95 45.94
C SER A 74 -49.80 19.09 45.83
N GLU A 75 -49.93 20.16 46.62
CA GLU A 75 -49.11 21.38 46.55
C GLU A 75 -47.59 21.10 46.66
N GLN A 76 -47.20 20.07 47.41
CA GLN A 76 -45.78 19.67 47.54
C GLN A 76 -45.31 18.68 46.47
N ILE A 77 -46.23 17.84 45.95
CA ILE A 77 -45.90 16.76 45.02
C ILE A 77 -45.72 17.30 43.60
N ILE A 78 -46.58 18.23 43.16
CA ILE A 78 -46.54 18.76 41.79
C ILE A 78 -45.21 19.46 41.49
N PRO A 79 -44.69 20.38 42.33
CA PRO A 79 -43.38 21.00 42.07
C PRO A 79 -42.25 19.97 42.01
N TYR A 80 -42.29 18.96 42.87
CA TYR A 80 -41.33 17.87 42.86
C TYR A 80 -41.36 17.09 41.52
N LEU A 81 -42.54 16.68 41.06
CA LEU A 81 -42.70 15.97 39.79
C LEU A 81 -42.30 16.84 38.58
N LYS A 82 -42.70 18.12 38.56
CA LYS A 82 -42.29 19.08 37.51
C LYS A 82 -40.77 19.22 37.43
N ASN A 83 -40.08 19.21 38.57
CA ASN A 83 -38.61 19.26 38.62
C ASN A 83 -37.94 17.91 38.27
N ALA A 84 -38.57 16.78 38.60
CA ALA A 84 -38.01 15.47 38.33
C ALA A 84 -38.10 15.06 36.85
N ILE A 85 -39.17 15.44 36.14
CA ILE A 85 -39.39 15.05 34.74
C ILE A 85 -38.22 15.43 33.81
N PRO A 86 -37.69 16.68 33.81
CA PRO A 86 -36.54 17.04 32.98
C PRO A 86 -35.30 16.17 33.26
N THR A 87 -34.99 15.93 34.53
CA THR A 87 -33.87 15.08 34.97
C THR A 87 -34.03 13.63 34.47
N LEU A 88 -35.25 13.09 34.52
CA LEU A 88 -35.53 11.75 33.99
C LEU A 88 -35.41 11.70 32.46
N LYS A 89 -35.84 12.76 31.74
CA LYS A 89 -35.67 12.87 30.28
C LYS A 89 -34.20 12.92 29.88
N GLU A 90 -33.38 13.70 30.60
CA GLU A 90 -31.92 13.73 30.40
C GLU A 90 -31.29 12.36 30.66
N ARG A 91 -31.63 11.71 31.78
CA ARG A 91 -31.14 10.37 32.12
C ARG A 91 -31.52 9.32 31.07
N ILE A 92 -32.73 9.38 30.50
CA ILE A 92 -33.14 8.51 29.38
C ILE A 92 -32.22 8.73 28.19
N SER A 93 -31.99 10.00 27.79
CA SER A 93 -31.11 10.32 26.66
C SER A 93 -29.69 9.80 26.86
N GLU A 94 -29.15 9.88 28.08
CA GLU A 94 -27.83 9.33 28.41
C GLU A 94 -27.80 7.80 28.36
N ILE A 95 -28.82 7.12 28.89
CA ILE A 95 -28.92 5.66 28.83
C ILE A 95 -29.02 5.19 27.37
N GLU A 96 -29.88 5.82 26.57
CA GLU A 96 -30.04 5.51 25.15
C GLU A 96 -28.72 5.70 24.39
N LYS A 97 -27.98 6.78 24.67
CA LYS A 97 -26.64 7.01 24.11
C LYS A 97 -25.67 5.87 24.47
N ARG A 98 -25.63 5.44 25.74
CA ARG A 98 -24.76 4.32 26.18
C ARG A 98 -25.14 2.99 25.52
N ILE A 99 -26.44 2.70 25.43
CA ILE A 99 -26.94 1.48 24.77
C ILE A 99 -26.49 1.46 23.30
N GLU A 100 -26.61 2.59 22.60
CA GLU A 100 -26.18 2.68 21.22
C GLU A 100 -24.66 2.56 21.07
N GLU A 101 -23.88 3.18 21.96
CA GLU A 101 -22.43 3.02 22.00
C GLU A 101 -22.02 1.55 22.21
N GLU A 102 -22.61 0.86 23.19
CA GLU A 102 -22.39 -0.56 23.48
C GLU A 102 -22.77 -1.46 22.29
N ARG A 103 -23.96 -1.25 21.71
CA ARG A 103 -24.44 -2.01 20.55
C ARG A 103 -23.46 -1.92 19.39
N LEU A 104 -23.00 -0.73 19.11
CA LEU A 104 -22.09 -0.50 18.01
C LEU A 104 -20.66 -1.01 18.32
N ASN A 105 -20.22 -0.98 19.58
CA ASN A 105 -18.96 -1.60 20.01
C ASN A 105 -19.03 -3.12 19.85
N GLN A 106 -20.15 -3.74 20.21
CA GLN A 106 -20.37 -5.16 19.98
C GLN A 106 -20.34 -5.50 18.48
N ALA A 107 -20.97 -4.66 17.64
CA ALA A 107 -20.93 -4.86 16.20
C ALA A 107 -19.51 -4.75 15.62
N GLU A 108 -18.64 -3.89 16.18
CA GLU A 108 -17.22 -3.84 15.80
C GLU A 108 -16.48 -5.12 16.20
N ILE A 109 -16.68 -5.59 17.44
CA ILE A 109 -16.11 -6.86 17.92
C ILE A 109 -16.54 -8.01 17.01
N ASP A 110 -17.82 -8.09 16.65
CA ASP A 110 -18.37 -9.15 15.80
C ASP A 110 -17.76 -9.11 14.38
N ARG A 111 -17.56 -7.91 13.81
CA ARG A 111 -16.91 -7.77 12.49
C ARG A 111 -15.45 -8.22 12.52
N ILE A 112 -14.68 -7.81 13.53
CA ILE A 112 -13.29 -8.25 13.71
C ILE A 112 -13.22 -9.77 13.94
N LYS A 113 -14.15 -10.31 14.73
CA LYS A 113 -14.26 -11.76 14.95
C LYS A 113 -14.50 -12.50 13.63
N LYS A 114 -15.48 -12.08 12.82
CA LYS A 114 -15.74 -12.67 11.49
C LYS A 114 -14.51 -12.63 10.59
N PHE A 115 -13.81 -11.51 10.57
CA PHE A 115 -12.58 -11.35 9.80
C PHE A 115 -11.49 -12.35 10.25
N ASN A 116 -11.24 -12.46 11.56
CA ASN A 116 -10.25 -13.38 12.11
C ASN A 116 -10.63 -14.85 11.90
N GLU A 117 -11.91 -15.21 12.04
CA GLU A 117 -12.40 -16.57 11.77
C GLU A 117 -12.24 -16.93 10.29
N ALA A 118 -12.58 -16.00 9.38
CA ALA A 118 -12.36 -16.19 7.95
C ALA A 118 -10.87 -16.36 7.61
N TYR A 119 -10.00 -15.58 8.24
CA TYR A 119 -8.55 -15.65 8.05
C TYR A 119 -7.99 -16.99 8.56
N ALA A 120 -8.37 -17.41 9.77
CA ALA A 120 -7.98 -18.71 10.32
C ALA A 120 -8.46 -19.88 9.46
N GLY A 121 -9.66 -19.76 8.87
CA GLY A 121 -10.21 -20.72 7.92
C GLY A 121 -9.62 -20.64 6.51
N LYS A 122 -8.69 -19.71 6.23
CA LYS A 122 -8.14 -19.42 4.88
C LYS A 122 -9.23 -19.17 3.82
N ASN A 123 -10.39 -18.68 4.24
CA ASN A 123 -11.47 -18.31 3.33
C ASN A 123 -11.28 -16.86 2.88
N TRP A 124 -10.42 -16.66 1.90
CA TRP A 124 -9.98 -15.33 1.46
C TRP A 124 -11.14 -14.44 1.00
N LYS A 125 -12.13 -15.02 0.32
CA LYS A 125 -13.35 -14.30 -0.06
C LYS A 125 -14.09 -13.75 1.16
N ALA A 126 -14.26 -14.57 2.20
CA ALA A 126 -14.86 -14.13 3.46
C ALA A 126 -13.97 -13.12 4.21
N VAL A 127 -12.64 -13.24 4.14
CA VAL A 127 -11.70 -12.26 4.72
C VAL A 127 -11.90 -10.89 4.08
N PHE A 128 -11.87 -10.81 2.76
CA PHE A 128 -12.04 -9.56 2.03
C PHE A 128 -13.45 -8.97 2.23
N ALA A 129 -14.50 -9.81 2.24
CA ALA A 129 -15.86 -9.36 2.51
C ALA A 129 -16.01 -8.79 3.94
N ALA A 130 -15.52 -9.50 4.96
CA ALA A 130 -15.59 -9.05 6.36
C ALA A 130 -14.74 -7.80 6.60
N GLY A 131 -13.55 -7.72 5.98
CA GLY A 131 -12.69 -6.54 6.03
C GLY A 131 -13.36 -5.33 5.38
N ALA A 132 -13.94 -5.49 4.19
CA ALA A 132 -14.71 -4.44 3.53
C ALA A 132 -15.91 -3.98 4.36
N GLU A 133 -16.64 -4.91 4.99
CA GLU A 133 -17.75 -4.59 5.91
C GLU A 133 -17.26 -3.78 7.12
N ALA A 134 -16.11 -4.14 7.71
CA ALA A 134 -15.51 -3.40 8.80
C ALA A 134 -15.16 -1.95 8.40
N LEU A 135 -14.71 -1.73 7.16
CA LEU A 135 -14.30 -0.41 6.66
C LEU A 135 -15.47 0.52 6.26
N LYS A 136 -16.72 0.03 6.22
CA LYS A 136 -17.90 0.85 5.83
C LYS A 136 -18.35 1.88 6.87
N TYR A 137 -17.83 1.82 8.09
CA TYR A 137 -18.28 2.66 9.20
C TYR A 137 -17.16 3.62 9.68
N PRO A 138 -16.70 4.56 8.82
CA PRO A 138 -15.54 5.41 9.10
C PRO A 138 -15.78 6.43 10.23
N GLU A 139 -17.04 6.79 10.49
CA GLU A 139 -17.39 7.88 11.42
C GLU A 139 -17.03 7.58 12.89
N ARG A 140 -16.73 6.32 13.21
CA ARG A 140 -16.44 5.93 14.60
C ARG A 140 -14.95 5.80 14.90
N LYS A 141 -14.08 6.28 14.00
CA LYS A 141 -12.62 6.15 14.10
C LYS A 141 -12.27 4.74 14.57
N ILE A 142 -12.72 3.71 13.82
CA ILE A 142 -12.35 2.33 14.11
C ILE A 142 -10.85 2.34 14.31
N LYS A 143 -10.41 1.97 15.52
CA LYS A 143 -9.01 2.10 15.93
C LYS A 143 -8.08 1.40 14.94
N PHE A 144 -8.62 0.41 14.23
CA PHE A 144 -7.91 -0.46 13.32
C PHE A 144 -8.24 -0.22 11.83
N ASP A 145 -8.90 0.88 11.44
CA ASP A 145 -9.25 1.16 10.01
C ASP A 145 -7.99 1.14 9.12
N LEU A 146 -6.95 1.86 9.50
CA LEU A 146 -5.68 1.85 8.75
C LEU A 146 -5.02 0.46 8.76
N ASP A 147 -4.98 -0.20 9.93
CA ASP A 147 -4.38 -1.53 10.07
C ASP A 147 -5.10 -2.59 9.24
N MET A 148 -6.42 -2.52 9.15
CA MET A 148 -7.24 -3.40 8.32
C MET A 148 -6.94 -3.21 6.83
N ARG A 149 -6.80 -1.96 6.36
CA ARG A 149 -6.43 -1.67 4.96
C ARG A 149 -5.06 -2.20 4.62
N ILE A 150 -4.08 -1.99 5.51
CA ILE A 150 -2.72 -2.52 5.34
C ILE A 150 -2.76 -4.05 5.26
N GLY A 151 -3.53 -4.69 6.15
CA GLY A 151 -3.68 -6.13 6.19
C GLY A 151 -4.31 -6.71 4.93
N LEU A 152 -5.45 -6.16 4.49
CA LEU A 152 -6.13 -6.57 3.25
C LEU A 152 -5.22 -6.41 2.03
N ALA A 153 -4.50 -5.29 1.93
CA ALA A 153 -3.54 -5.08 0.85
C ALA A 153 -2.40 -6.11 0.86
N SER A 154 -1.88 -6.41 2.04
CA SER A 154 -0.80 -7.39 2.20
C SER A 154 -1.25 -8.80 1.83
N LEU A 155 -2.43 -9.20 2.32
CA LEU A 155 -3.00 -10.52 2.04
C LEU A 155 -3.31 -10.70 0.55
N GLY A 156 -3.84 -9.68 -0.11
CA GLY A 156 -4.13 -9.79 -1.53
C GLY A 156 -2.88 -9.82 -2.41
N SER A 157 -1.77 -9.18 -2.01
CA SER A 157 -0.47 -9.37 -2.65
C SER A 157 0.01 -10.83 -2.52
N ILE A 158 -0.06 -11.39 -1.31
CA ILE A 158 0.32 -12.80 -1.06
C ILE A 158 -0.54 -13.74 -1.91
N GLN A 159 -1.86 -13.49 -1.98
CA GLN A 159 -2.75 -14.28 -2.82
C GLN A 159 -2.40 -14.15 -4.31
N ALA A 160 -2.08 -12.95 -4.78
CA ALA A 160 -1.66 -12.73 -6.16
C ALA A 160 -0.36 -13.49 -6.49
N GLU A 161 0.60 -13.53 -5.55
CA GLU A 161 1.84 -14.31 -5.67
C GLU A 161 1.58 -15.82 -5.73
N GLU A 162 0.57 -16.30 -5.02
CA GLU A 162 0.08 -17.69 -5.09
C GLU A 162 -0.77 -17.97 -6.34
N GLY A 163 -0.97 -16.97 -7.20
CA GLY A 163 -1.74 -17.07 -8.46
C GLY A 163 -3.24 -16.81 -8.30
N ASN A 164 -3.72 -16.51 -7.09
CA ASN A 164 -5.09 -16.11 -6.83
C ASN A 164 -5.26 -14.59 -7.01
N THR A 165 -5.81 -14.21 -8.16
CA THR A 165 -5.92 -12.81 -8.58
C THR A 165 -7.30 -12.18 -8.33
N GLU A 166 -8.24 -12.92 -7.70
CA GLU A 166 -9.62 -12.45 -7.44
C GLU A 166 -9.67 -11.12 -6.68
N PHE A 167 -8.65 -10.81 -5.87
CA PHE A 167 -8.62 -9.64 -4.98
C PHE A 167 -7.65 -8.54 -5.42
N ALA A 168 -7.18 -8.58 -6.67
CA ALA A 168 -6.16 -7.65 -7.17
C ALA A 168 -6.62 -6.18 -7.08
N ASP A 169 -7.85 -5.89 -7.53
CA ASP A 169 -8.40 -4.53 -7.54
C ASP A 169 -8.59 -3.98 -6.13
N GLU A 170 -9.17 -4.78 -5.21
CA GLU A 170 -9.31 -4.42 -3.81
C GLU A 170 -7.95 -4.17 -3.15
N THR A 171 -6.94 -4.97 -3.50
CA THR A 171 -5.59 -4.81 -2.96
C THR A 171 -4.99 -3.47 -3.35
N VAL A 172 -5.04 -3.11 -4.64
CA VAL A 172 -4.52 -1.82 -5.13
C VAL A 172 -5.28 -0.67 -4.48
N LYS A 173 -6.61 -0.78 -4.36
CA LYS A 173 -7.47 0.20 -3.69
C LYS A 173 -7.07 0.40 -2.22
N TYR A 174 -6.97 -0.67 -1.44
CA TYR A 174 -6.64 -0.58 -0.01
C TYR A 174 -5.20 -0.13 0.21
N ALA A 175 -4.26 -0.57 -0.62
CA ALA A 175 -2.87 -0.15 -0.55
C ALA A 175 -2.72 1.36 -0.81
N THR A 176 -3.37 1.86 -1.85
CA THR A 176 -3.32 3.28 -2.23
C THR A 176 -3.93 4.16 -1.14
N ASP A 177 -5.10 3.78 -0.62
CA ASP A 177 -5.75 4.52 0.47
C ASP A 177 -4.93 4.49 1.77
N ALA A 178 -4.36 3.34 2.12
CA ALA A 178 -3.47 3.22 3.28
C ALA A 178 -2.24 4.12 3.13
N ILE A 179 -1.54 4.09 1.99
CA ILE A 179 -0.39 4.98 1.72
C ILE A 179 -0.79 6.46 1.88
N SER A 180 -1.92 6.86 1.29
CA SER A 180 -2.43 8.24 1.38
C SER A 180 -2.62 8.69 2.83
N ARG A 181 -3.25 7.85 3.65
CA ARG A 181 -3.50 8.11 5.08
C ARG A 181 -2.22 8.20 5.90
N ILE A 182 -1.27 7.29 5.65
CA ILE A 182 0.04 7.29 6.32
C ILE A 182 0.80 8.58 6.00
N ASN A 183 0.75 9.03 4.75
CA ASN A 183 1.37 10.29 4.31
C ASN A 183 0.66 11.52 4.88
N ALA A 184 -0.66 11.44 5.11
CA ALA A 184 -1.43 12.45 5.82
C ALA A 184 -1.19 12.46 7.35
N GLY A 185 -0.30 11.61 7.86
CA GLY A 185 0.09 11.56 9.27
C GLY A 185 -0.77 10.63 10.14
N GLN A 186 -1.66 9.81 9.55
CA GLN A 186 -2.40 8.81 10.31
C GLN A 186 -1.44 7.71 10.80
N SER A 187 -1.46 7.44 12.11
CA SER A 187 -0.71 6.34 12.73
C SER A 187 -1.55 5.06 12.81
N SER A 188 -0.86 3.92 12.86
CA SER A 188 -1.46 2.63 13.22
C SER A 188 -2.11 2.72 14.60
N GLY A 189 -3.35 2.26 14.75
CA GLY A 189 -4.01 2.25 16.06
C GLY A 189 -3.66 1.03 16.90
N THR A 190 -3.14 -0.05 16.30
CA THR A 190 -2.49 -1.15 17.02
C THR A 190 -1.02 -0.88 17.36
N GLY A 191 -0.37 0.04 16.64
CA GLY A 191 1.09 0.22 16.65
C GLY A 191 1.84 -0.86 15.85
N LYS A 192 1.14 -1.84 15.29
CA LYS A 192 1.72 -2.98 14.59
C LYS A 192 1.73 -2.85 13.07
N TRP A 193 1.02 -1.84 12.56
CA TRP A 193 0.91 -1.51 11.14
C TRP A 193 0.38 -2.67 10.30
N GLY A 194 -0.86 -3.08 10.55
CA GLY A 194 -1.52 -4.17 9.83
C GLY A 194 -2.21 -5.20 10.72
N ILE A 195 -3.33 -5.76 10.25
CA ILE A 195 -4.00 -6.94 10.82
C ILE A 195 -4.55 -7.85 9.70
N PRO A 196 -4.33 -9.17 9.72
CA PRO A 196 -3.58 -9.93 10.72
C PRO A 196 -2.06 -9.93 10.45
N THR A 197 -1.64 -9.49 9.27
CA THR A 197 -0.22 -9.39 8.89
C THR A 197 0.37 -8.11 9.49
N GLU A 198 1.29 -8.27 10.44
CA GLU A 198 1.88 -7.17 11.21
C GLU A 198 3.25 -6.79 10.64
N TRP A 199 3.42 -5.54 10.22
CA TRP A 199 4.66 -5.05 9.61
C TRP A 199 5.63 -4.41 10.61
N LYS A 200 5.22 -4.26 11.88
CA LYS A 200 6.01 -3.75 13.03
C LYS A 200 6.42 -2.27 12.93
N THR A 201 6.73 -1.76 11.74
CA THR A 201 7.18 -0.38 11.51
C THR A 201 6.42 0.29 10.36
N LYS A 202 6.39 1.63 10.39
CA LYS A 202 5.84 2.45 9.31
C LYS A 202 6.55 2.17 7.96
N ASP A 203 7.87 2.04 8.00
CA ASP A 203 8.67 1.81 6.78
C ASP A 203 8.40 0.44 6.18
N ASN A 204 8.29 -0.62 7.01
CA ASN A 204 7.89 -1.94 6.53
C ASN A 204 6.51 -1.92 5.87
N ALA A 205 5.53 -1.26 6.49
CA ALA A 205 4.20 -1.16 5.92
C ALA A 205 4.20 -0.39 4.60
N LEU A 206 4.86 0.76 4.52
CA LEU A 206 4.96 1.53 3.27
C LEU A 206 5.72 0.76 2.18
N GLY A 207 6.79 0.04 2.54
CA GLY A 207 7.52 -0.85 1.65
C GLY A 207 6.62 -1.92 1.04
N GLN A 208 5.86 -2.62 1.89
CA GLN A 208 4.90 -3.64 1.46
C GLN A 208 3.77 -3.09 0.61
N LEU A 209 3.14 -1.96 0.99
CA LEU A 209 2.01 -1.42 0.24
C LEU A 209 2.42 -1.01 -1.17
N ASN A 210 3.60 -0.39 -1.31
CA ASN A 210 4.15 -0.07 -2.62
C ASN A 210 4.53 -1.34 -3.40
N PHE A 211 5.10 -2.35 -2.74
CA PHE A 211 5.38 -3.65 -3.37
C PHE A 211 4.10 -4.31 -3.88
N ALA A 212 3.03 -4.36 -3.08
CA ALA A 212 1.75 -4.95 -3.45
C ALA A 212 1.15 -4.31 -4.71
N ILE A 213 1.15 -2.97 -4.78
CA ILE A 213 0.67 -2.25 -5.97
C ILE A 213 1.56 -2.57 -7.18
N GLY A 214 2.89 -2.49 -7.02
CA GLY A 214 3.84 -2.79 -8.08
C GLY A 214 3.69 -4.22 -8.61
N TYR A 215 3.55 -5.20 -7.71
CA TYR A 215 3.39 -6.61 -8.04
C TYR A 215 2.14 -6.85 -8.87
N ILE A 216 0.99 -6.36 -8.40
CA ILE A 216 -0.29 -6.55 -9.10
C ILE A 216 -0.25 -5.91 -10.48
N LYS A 217 0.19 -4.65 -10.57
CA LYS A 217 0.28 -3.95 -11.86
C LYS A 217 1.23 -4.62 -12.83
N TYR A 218 2.38 -5.09 -12.34
CA TYR A 218 3.43 -5.63 -13.20
C TYR A 218 3.17 -7.08 -13.62
N PHE A 219 2.79 -7.95 -12.69
CA PHE A 219 2.67 -9.39 -12.91
C PHE A 219 1.22 -9.84 -13.09
N THR A 220 0.31 -9.38 -12.25
CA THR A 220 -1.08 -9.85 -12.24
C THR A 220 -1.87 -9.29 -13.41
N GLU A 221 -1.92 -7.95 -13.54
CA GLU A 221 -2.73 -7.29 -14.56
C GLU A 221 -2.20 -7.56 -15.99
N THR A 222 -0.89 -7.78 -16.16
CA THR A 222 -0.31 -8.07 -17.48
C THR A 222 -0.43 -9.53 -17.90
N LYS A 223 -0.68 -10.45 -16.96
CA LYS A 223 -0.70 -11.89 -17.24
C LYS A 223 -1.68 -12.29 -18.36
N PRO A 224 -2.95 -11.82 -18.39
CA PRO A 224 -3.88 -12.19 -19.45
C PRO A 224 -3.37 -11.80 -20.84
N LEU A 225 -2.74 -10.62 -20.97
CA LEU A 225 -2.18 -10.14 -22.23
C LEU A 225 -0.97 -10.99 -22.67
N LEU A 226 -0.13 -11.40 -21.72
CA LEU A 226 0.99 -12.30 -21.98
C LEU A 226 0.51 -13.69 -22.43
N ASP A 227 -0.55 -14.20 -21.81
CA ASP A 227 -1.17 -15.47 -22.21
C ASP A 227 -1.77 -15.36 -23.63
N GLU A 228 -2.44 -14.25 -23.97
CA GLU A 228 -2.96 -13.98 -25.31
C GLU A 228 -1.82 -13.89 -26.35
N ILE A 229 -0.74 -13.17 -26.05
CA ILE A 229 0.46 -13.10 -26.91
C ILE A 229 1.00 -14.50 -27.19
N LYS A 230 1.09 -15.35 -26.16
CA LYS A 230 1.58 -16.73 -26.29
C LYS A 230 0.66 -17.58 -27.16
N GLN A 231 -0.66 -17.46 -26.97
CA GLN A 231 -1.66 -18.17 -27.80
C GLN A 231 -1.57 -17.76 -29.27
N LEU A 232 -1.54 -16.45 -29.55
CA LEU A 232 -1.42 -15.92 -30.92
C LEU A 232 -0.10 -16.34 -31.59
N SER A 233 1.00 -16.33 -30.83
CA SER A 233 2.32 -16.75 -31.33
C SER A 233 2.34 -18.23 -31.71
N ASN A 234 1.65 -19.08 -30.93
CA ASN A 234 1.55 -20.52 -31.20
C ASN A 234 0.59 -20.85 -32.35
N ALA A 235 -0.42 -20.01 -32.60
CA ALA A 235 -1.39 -20.22 -33.66
C ALA A 235 -0.80 -19.90 -35.05
N ASP A 236 -0.30 -18.67 -35.21
CA ASP A 236 0.43 -18.21 -36.39
C ASP A 236 1.06 -16.85 -36.06
N ALA A 237 2.36 -16.83 -35.77
CA ALA A 237 3.04 -15.61 -35.33
C ALA A 237 3.10 -14.53 -36.41
N GLU A 238 3.19 -14.89 -37.70
CA GLU A 238 3.31 -13.90 -38.77
C GLU A 238 1.95 -13.31 -39.11
N ALA A 239 0.90 -14.14 -39.20
CA ALA A 239 -0.46 -13.65 -39.39
C ALA A 239 -0.94 -12.75 -38.23
N ASN A 240 -0.49 -13.02 -37.00
CA ASN A 240 -0.88 -12.27 -35.80
C ASN A 240 0.09 -11.17 -35.37
N LYS A 241 1.16 -10.91 -36.14
CA LYS A 241 2.27 -10.02 -35.77
C LYS A 241 1.84 -8.65 -35.28
N ALA A 242 0.92 -7.99 -35.99
CA ALA A 242 0.44 -6.65 -35.61
C ALA A 242 -0.29 -6.64 -34.27
N LYS A 243 -1.15 -7.65 -34.02
CA LYS A 243 -1.87 -7.79 -32.76
C LYS A 243 -0.92 -8.11 -31.60
N ILE A 244 0.06 -9.00 -31.83
CA ILE A 244 1.11 -9.30 -30.84
C ILE A 244 1.90 -8.04 -30.48
N GLN A 245 2.27 -7.22 -31.46
CA GLN A 245 2.97 -5.95 -31.21
C GLN A 245 2.11 -4.98 -30.40
N GLN A 246 0.82 -4.85 -30.72
CA GLN A 246 -0.12 -4.03 -29.95
C GLN A 246 -0.21 -4.48 -28.49
N LEU A 247 -0.37 -5.78 -28.25
CA LEU A 247 -0.45 -6.34 -26.89
C LEU A 247 0.87 -6.15 -26.12
N ARG A 248 2.02 -6.33 -26.79
CA ARG A 248 3.33 -6.09 -26.17
C ARG A 248 3.50 -4.63 -25.74
N LYS A 249 3.02 -3.69 -26.56
CA LYS A 249 3.00 -2.27 -26.19
C LYS A 249 2.11 -2.03 -24.97
N GLN A 250 0.91 -2.60 -24.93
CA GLN A 250 0.02 -2.50 -23.77
C GLN A 250 0.68 -3.05 -22.49
N VAL A 251 1.33 -4.22 -22.58
CA VAL A 251 2.09 -4.79 -21.46
C VAL A 251 3.22 -3.86 -21.02
N ALA A 252 3.97 -3.26 -21.96
CA ALA A 252 5.05 -2.33 -21.64
C ALA A 252 4.54 -1.06 -20.93
N ASP A 253 3.40 -0.51 -21.36
CA ASP A 253 2.76 0.65 -20.75
C ASP A 253 2.30 0.33 -19.32
N MET A 254 1.60 -0.79 -19.11
CA MET A 254 1.16 -1.24 -17.78
C MET A 254 2.34 -1.51 -16.84
N ARG A 255 3.39 -2.16 -17.34
CA ARG A 255 4.62 -2.38 -16.54
C ARG A 255 5.29 -1.07 -16.16
N SER A 256 5.26 -0.06 -17.04
CA SER A 256 5.80 1.27 -16.76
C SER A 256 5.08 1.94 -15.59
N GLU A 257 3.76 1.75 -15.43
CA GLU A 257 2.99 2.26 -14.28
C GLU A 257 3.39 1.61 -12.95
N ALA A 258 3.88 0.38 -12.97
CA ALA A 258 4.30 -0.35 -11.77
C ALA A 258 5.67 0.12 -11.23
N ILE A 259 6.56 0.58 -12.12
CA ILE A 259 7.95 0.90 -11.79
C ILE A 259 8.08 1.94 -10.65
N PRO A 260 7.32 3.05 -10.62
CA PRO A 260 7.39 4.01 -9.52
C PRO A 260 7.07 3.40 -8.15
N TYR A 261 6.18 2.41 -8.10
CA TYR A 261 5.82 1.74 -6.84
C TYR A 261 6.92 0.78 -6.40
N PHE A 262 7.47 -0.02 -7.31
CA PHE A 262 8.64 -0.83 -7.00
C PHE A 262 9.82 0.04 -6.54
N TYR A 263 10.10 1.15 -7.20
CA TYR A 263 11.12 2.09 -6.75
C TYR A 263 10.83 2.62 -5.35
N LYS A 264 9.62 3.12 -5.07
CA LYS A 264 9.23 3.59 -3.72
C LYS A 264 9.42 2.51 -2.66
N SER A 265 9.08 1.26 -2.96
CA SER A 265 9.31 0.12 -2.06
C SER A 265 10.80 -0.01 -1.67
N THR A 266 11.72 0.16 -2.63
CA THR A 266 13.18 0.17 -2.33
C THR A 266 13.65 1.34 -1.46
N GLN A 267 12.91 2.45 -1.42
CA GLN A 267 13.31 3.64 -0.65
C GLN A 267 12.99 3.53 0.83
N HIS A 268 12.14 2.58 1.23
CA HIS A 268 11.84 2.31 2.63
C HIS A 268 12.85 1.33 3.23
N LYS A 269 13.23 1.55 4.50
CA LYS A 269 14.01 0.58 5.28
C LYS A 269 13.11 -0.58 5.68
N SER A 270 12.81 -1.42 4.70
CA SER A 270 11.77 -2.43 4.78
C SER A 270 12.24 -3.78 4.26
N ASP A 271 11.68 -4.87 4.78
CA ASP A 271 12.01 -6.23 4.32
C ASP A 271 11.79 -6.39 2.80
N THR A 272 10.86 -5.65 2.21
CA THR A 272 10.62 -5.65 0.76
C THR A 272 11.79 -5.10 -0.05
N ASN A 273 12.63 -4.22 0.51
CA ASN A 273 13.81 -3.72 -0.21
C ASN A 273 14.87 -4.81 -0.42
N GLU A 274 14.72 -5.95 0.26
CA GLU A 274 15.55 -7.14 0.12
C GLU A 274 14.98 -8.15 -0.88
N TYR A 275 13.84 -7.86 -1.53
CA TYR A 275 13.20 -8.77 -2.48
C TYR A 275 13.85 -8.61 -3.87
N PRO A 276 14.55 -9.64 -4.40
CA PRO A 276 15.21 -9.56 -5.69
C PRO A 276 14.25 -9.22 -6.83
N MET A 277 13.00 -9.68 -6.71
CA MET A 277 11.95 -9.50 -7.72
C MET A 277 11.68 -8.04 -8.06
N ILE A 278 11.77 -7.12 -7.09
CA ILE A 278 11.59 -5.69 -7.31
C ILE A 278 12.62 -5.18 -8.33
N TYR A 279 13.89 -5.52 -8.09
CA TYR A 279 14.98 -5.10 -8.97
C TYR A 279 14.96 -5.83 -10.32
N ILE A 280 14.51 -7.08 -10.37
CA ILE A 280 14.31 -7.80 -11.64
C ILE A 280 13.26 -7.07 -12.48
N ALA A 281 12.10 -6.73 -11.91
CA ALA A 281 11.04 -6.03 -12.64
C ALA A 281 11.51 -4.67 -13.18
N ILE A 282 12.27 -3.91 -12.39
CA ILE A 282 12.85 -2.64 -12.83
C ILE A 282 13.92 -2.86 -13.91
N GLY A 283 14.77 -3.88 -13.76
CA GLY A 283 15.80 -4.23 -14.74
C GLY A 283 15.21 -4.68 -16.08
N ASP A 284 14.15 -5.49 -16.05
CA ASP A 284 13.40 -5.91 -17.24
C ASP A 284 12.77 -4.73 -17.97
N TRP A 285 12.23 -3.76 -17.24
CA TRP A 285 11.68 -2.55 -17.83
C TRP A 285 12.76 -1.72 -18.54
N TYR A 286 13.91 -1.48 -17.89
CA TYR A 286 15.03 -0.78 -18.53
C TYR A 286 15.56 -1.54 -19.75
N LYS A 287 15.66 -2.87 -19.67
CA LYS A 287 16.05 -3.73 -20.80
C LYS A 287 15.05 -3.63 -21.96
N GLY A 288 13.76 -3.58 -21.67
CA GLY A 288 12.72 -3.33 -22.67
C GLY A 288 12.89 -1.98 -23.38
N LYS A 289 13.19 -0.92 -22.62
CA LYS A 289 13.49 0.41 -23.19
C LYS A 289 14.76 0.45 -24.02
N ALA A 290 15.80 -0.29 -23.62
CA ALA A 290 16.99 -0.45 -24.46
C ALA A 290 16.64 -1.16 -25.79
N ALA A 291 15.85 -2.25 -25.73
CA ALA A 291 15.43 -2.96 -26.93
C ALA A 291 14.59 -2.09 -27.89
N GLU A 292 13.67 -1.27 -27.37
CA GLU A 292 12.92 -0.29 -28.17
C GLU A 292 13.85 0.66 -28.94
N LEU A 293 14.91 1.15 -28.29
CA LEU A 293 15.92 2.00 -28.93
C LEU A 293 16.77 1.24 -29.95
N GLY A 294 17.12 -0.02 -29.65
CA GLY A 294 17.83 -0.90 -30.57
C GLY A 294 17.05 -1.15 -31.86
N ASP A 295 15.73 -1.36 -31.78
CA ASP A 295 14.84 -1.51 -32.93
C ASP A 295 14.80 -0.23 -33.78
N ILE A 296 14.67 0.94 -33.13
CA ILE A 296 14.70 2.23 -33.84
C ILE A 296 16.05 2.43 -34.54
N ARG A 297 17.15 2.13 -33.86
CA ARG A 297 18.51 2.24 -34.41
C ARG A 297 18.71 1.29 -35.60
N GLY A 298 18.26 0.04 -35.50
CA GLY A 298 18.37 -0.95 -36.57
C GLY A 298 17.55 -0.62 -37.82
N GLY A 299 16.53 0.23 -37.69
CA GLY A 299 15.74 0.74 -38.81
C GLY A 299 16.35 1.96 -39.53
N ILE A 300 17.46 2.52 -39.05
CA ILE A 300 18.13 3.64 -39.70
C ILE A 300 19.01 3.09 -40.84
N ASP A 301 18.74 3.56 -42.07
CA ASP A 301 19.56 3.22 -43.23
C ASP A 301 20.90 3.96 -43.19
N ILE A 302 21.97 3.21 -42.91
CA ILE A 302 23.36 3.69 -42.93
C ILE A 302 24.08 3.35 -44.24
N SER A 303 23.39 2.69 -45.19
CA SER A 303 23.95 2.13 -46.42
C SER A 303 23.78 2.99 -47.67
N SER A 304 23.20 4.19 -47.55
CA SER A 304 23.01 5.10 -48.68
C SER A 304 24.33 5.70 -49.21
N ASP A 305 24.35 6.02 -50.51
CA ASP A 305 25.46 6.62 -51.26
C ASP A 305 26.21 7.72 -50.47
N ALA A 306 27.55 7.73 -50.60
CA ALA A 306 28.46 8.64 -49.90
C ALA A 306 28.02 10.11 -50.05
N GLY A 307 27.53 10.71 -48.96
CA GLY A 307 27.04 12.08 -48.92
C GLY A 307 26.62 12.51 -47.50
N GLU A 308 26.23 13.78 -47.35
CA GLU A 308 25.86 14.39 -46.04
C GLU A 308 24.71 13.63 -45.32
N MET A 309 23.80 13.01 -46.08
CA MET A 309 22.68 12.24 -45.52
C MET A 309 23.16 10.95 -44.81
N GLN A 310 24.22 10.32 -45.31
CA GLN A 310 24.81 9.12 -44.69
C GLN A 310 25.40 9.47 -43.33
N GLN A 311 26.16 10.56 -43.26
CA GLN A 311 26.76 11.01 -42.00
C GLN A 311 25.69 11.39 -40.97
N ALA A 312 24.63 12.10 -41.38
CA ALA A 312 23.53 12.43 -40.48
C ALA A 312 22.82 11.18 -39.91
N ASN A 313 22.66 10.13 -40.72
CA ASN A 313 22.09 8.86 -40.27
C ASN A 313 23.03 8.10 -39.31
N ILE A 314 24.33 8.11 -39.57
CA ILE A 314 25.34 7.56 -38.65
C ILE A 314 25.30 8.29 -37.30
N ASP A 315 25.31 9.62 -37.33
CA ASP A 315 25.29 10.45 -36.12
C ASP A 315 24.02 10.16 -35.29
N LYS A 316 22.87 10.07 -35.96
CA LYS A 316 21.60 9.70 -35.32
C LYS A 316 21.63 8.28 -34.73
N ALA A 317 22.20 7.31 -35.45
CA ALA A 317 22.33 5.95 -34.95
C ALA A 317 23.27 5.87 -33.73
N LEU A 318 24.35 6.65 -33.72
CA LEU A 318 25.27 6.76 -32.59
C LEU A 318 24.61 7.44 -31.38
N GLU A 319 23.83 8.51 -31.59
CA GLU A 319 23.07 9.17 -30.52
C GLU A 319 22.09 8.17 -29.85
N ILE A 320 21.37 7.39 -30.65
CA ILE A 320 20.45 6.37 -30.14
C ILE A 320 21.22 5.27 -29.40
N LEU A 321 22.35 4.81 -29.93
CA LEU A 321 23.21 3.82 -29.27
C LEU A 321 23.69 4.32 -27.90
N SER A 322 24.08 5.59 -27.79
CA SER A 322 24.48 6.19 -26.52
C SER A 322 23.33 6.19 -25.50
N ARG A 323 22.11 6.47 -25.94
CA ARG A 323 20.92 6.37 -25.08
C ARG A 323 20.62 4.93 -24.70
N GLU A 324 20.66 4.00 -25.65
CA GLU A 324 20.48 2.56 -25.46
C GLU A 324 21.44 2.03 -24.38
N LYS A 325 22.73 2.39 -24.47
CA LYS A 325 23.75 2.05 -23.46
C LYS A 325 23.43 2.62 -22.08
N GLY A 326 22.90 3.84 -21.99
CA GLY A 326 22.46 4.42 -20.71
C GLY A 326 21.34 3.61 -20.06
N TYR A 327 20.36 3.13 -20.84
CA TYR A 327 19.32 2.21 -20.34
C TYR A 327 19.91 0.86 -19.91
N VAL A 328 20.87 0.33 -20.66
CA VAL A 328 21.57 -0.91 -20.30
C VAL A 328 22.34 -0.77 -18.98
N GLU A 329 23.02 0.36 -18.73
CA GLU A 329 23.68 0.60 -17.43
C GLU A 329 22.70 0.58 -16.25
N ARG A 330 21.48 1.13 -16.43
CA ARG A 330 20.45 1.05 -15.39
C ARG A 330 19.91 -0.36 -15.20
N ALA A 331 19.77 -1.13 -16.28
CA ALA A 331 19.42 -2.54 -16.19
C ALA A 331 20.51 -3.34 -15.46
N MET A 332 21.79 -3.05 -15.73
CA MET A 332 22.94 -3.68 -15.05
C MET A 332 22.91 -3.43 -13.54
N ASP A 333 22.68 -2.18 -13.10
CA ASP A 333 22.56 -1.81 -11.68
C ASP A 333 21.44 -2.62 -11.00
N ALA A 334 20.24 -2.63 -11.59
CA ALA A 334 19.09 -3.36 -11.07
C ALA A 334 19.37 -4.88 -10.98
N TYR A 335 19.87 -5.50 -12.04
CA TYR A 335 20.20 -6.93 -12.04
C TYR A 335 21.34 -7.29 -11.08
N ALA A 336 22.32 -6.41 -10.92
CA ALA A 336 23.40 -6.60 -9.95
C ALA A 336 22.88 -6.59 -8.50
N ARG A 337 21.94 -5.70 -8.16
CA ARG A 337 21.26 -5.72 -6.85
C ARG A 337 20.40 -6.96 -6.67
N ALA A 338 19.61 -7.33 -7.67
CA ALA A 338 18.82 -8.56 -7.65
C ALA A 338 19.71 -9.79 -7.38
N TYR A 339 20.84 -9.90 -8.08
CA TYR A 339 21.81 -10.98 -7.90
C TYR A 339 22.45 -10.96 -6.50
N SER A 340 22.86 -9.78 -6.01
CA SER A 340 23.41 -9.62 -4.66
C SER A 340 22.44 -10.12 -3.59
N LEU A 341 21.17 -9.72 -3.68
CA LEU A 341 20.11 -10.13 -2.75
C LEU A 341 19.82 -11.63 -2.87
N ALA A 342 19.69 -12.16 -4.09
CA ALA A 342 19.49 -13.58 -4.31
C ALA A 342 20.64 -14.43 -3.75
N LYS A 343 21.89 -13.96 -3.81
CA LYS A 343 23.04 -14.65 -3.17
C LYS A 343 22.91 -14.71 -1.66
N ALA A 344 22.46 -13.63 -1.04
CA ALA A 344 22.26 -13.54 0.41
C ALA A 344 21.09 -14.43 0.90
N GLN A 345 20.14 -14.75 0.03
CA GLN A 345 19.02 -15.64 0.37
C GLN A 345 19.45 -17.12 0.43
N PRO A 346 19.26 -17.79 1.58
CA PRO A 346 19.70 -19.18 1.77
C PRO A 346 18.87 -20.18 0.95
N ASN A 347 17.61 -19.85 0.66
CA ASN A 347 16.65 -20.69 -0.06
C ASN A 347 16.53 -20.39 -1.56
N ALA A 348 17.22 -19.36 -2.07
CA ALA A 348 17.24 -19.07 -3.49
C ALA A 348 17.98 -20.19 -4.26
N SER A 349 17.37 -20.71 -5.33
CA SER A 349 17.95 -21.80 -6.12
C SER A 349 19.21 -21.36 -6.87
N ALA A 350 20.10 -22.32 -7.15
CA ALA A 350 21.29 -22.06 -7.96
C ALA A 350 20.93 -21.55 -9.36
N ASP A 351 19.90 -22.13 -9.99
CA ASP A 351 19.43 -21.70 -11.31
C ASP A 351 18.93 -20.26 -11.31
N PHE A 352 18.20 -19.84 -10.27
CA PHE A 352 17.76 -18.46 -10.15
C PHE A 352 18.96 -17.50 -10.07
N LYS A 353 19.95 -17.81 -9.22
CA LYS A 353 21.19 -17.00 -9.09
C LYS A 353 21.97 -16.96 -10.41
N ASN A 354 22.12 -18.11 -11.08
CA ASN A 354 22.83 -18.23 -12.35
C ASN A 354 22.13 -17.46 -13.47
N ASN A 355 20.80 -17.51 -13.53
CA ASN A 355 20.02 -16.77 -14.51
C ASN A 355 20.22 -15.26 -14.35
N LEU A 356 20.17 -14.73 -13.12
CA LEU A 356 20.43 -13.31 -12.86
C LEU A 356 21.85 -12.91 -13.26
N PHE A 357 22.84 -13.73 -12.91
CA PHE A 357 24.23 -13.46 -13.27
C PHE A 357 24.46 -13.50 -14.78
N ASN A 358 23.80 -14.42 -15.49
CA ASN A 358 23.88 -14.53 -16.95
C ASN A 358 23.19 -13.35 -17.65
N GLN A 359 22.05 -12.87 -17.13
CA GLN A 359 21.45 -11.62 -17.63
C GLN A 359 22.43 -10.46 -17.45
N LEU A 360 23.05 -10.34 -16.27
CA LEU A 360 24.06 -9.31 -16.02
C LEU A 360 25.24 -9.41 -17.00
N LYS A 361 25.80 -10.61 -17.21
CA LYS A 361 26.85 -10.87 -18.21
C LYS A 361 26.46 -10.41 -19.62
N SER A 362 25.23 -10.71 -20.04
CA SER A 362 24.74 -10.30 -21.37
C SER A 362 24.66 -8.77 -21.49
N LEU A 363 24.19 -8.07 -20.44
CA LEU A 363 24.15 -6.61 -20.42
C LEU A 363 25.55 -5.99 -20.45
N PHE A 364 26.51 -6.55 -19.70
CA PHE A 364 27.93 -6.16 -19.77
C PHE A 364 28.50 -6.34 -21.18
N ALA A 365 28.26 -7.49 -21.80
CA ALA A 365 28.76 -7.78 -23.14
C ALA A 365 28.25 -6.78 -24.20
N PHE A 366 26.98 -6.37 -24.08
CA PHE A 366 26.37 -5.34 -24.91
C PHE A 366 26.97 -3.96 -24.61
N ARG A 367 27.03 -3.56 -23.33
CA ARG A 367 27.51 -2.25 -22.90
C ARG A 367 28.92 -1.94 -23.41
N TYR A 368 29.78 -2.96 -23.47
CA TYR A 368 31.18 -2.84 -23.89
C TYR A 368 31.47 -3.49 -25.26
N ASN A 369 30.48 -3.53 -26.17
CA ASN A 369 30.63 -3.76 -27.62
C ASN A 369 31.33 -5.06 -28.09
N GLY A 370 31.16 -6.21 -27.44
CA GLY A 370 31.91 -7.41 -27.84
C GLY A 370 33.45 -7.41 -27.62
N GLU A 371 34.10 -6.24 -27.61
CA GLU A 371 35.55 -6.07 -27.62
C GLU A 371 36.22 -6.48 -26.29
N ASP A 372 37.49 -6.90 -26.41
CA ASP A 372 38.36 -7.34 -25.32
C ASP A 372 38.81 -6.12 -24.49
N ASP A 373 37.86 -5.54 -23.76
CA ASP A 373 37.95 -4.25 -23.07
C ASP A 373 38.81 -4.24 -21.79
N GLY A 374 39.78 -5.16 -21.70
CA GLY A 374 40.61 -5.33 -20.52
C GLY A 374 39.91 -6.08 -19.39
N ASN A 375 39.23 -7.19 -19.72
CA ASN A 375 38.67 -8.16 -18.76
C ASN A 375 37.39 -7.71 -18.03
N LYS A 376 36.66 -6.68 -18.49
CA LYS A 376 35.44 -6.18 -17.79
C LYS A 376 34.23 -7.10 -17.92
N ARG A 377 34.32 -8.12 -18.78
CA ARG A 377 33.33 -9.20 -18.91
C ARG A 377 33.59 -10.36 -17.95
N SER A 378 34.74 -10.34 -17.27
CA SER A 378 35.13 -11.44 -16.39
C SER A 378 34.29 -11.48 -15.13
N ASP A 379 34.06 -12.69 -14.63
CA ASP A 379 33.33 -12.91 -13.39
C ASP A 379 33.91 -12.10 -12.22
N PRO A 380 35.24 -11.97 -12.04
CA PRO A 380 35.81 -11.08 -11.01
C PRO A 380 35.39 -9.61 -11.17
N TYR A 381 35.40 -9.06 -12.38
CA TYR A 381 35.00 -7.67 -12.62
C TYR A 381 33.51 -7.46 -12.35
N ILE A 382 32.66 -8.34 -12.87
CA ILE A 382 31.20 -8.26 -12.65
C ILE A 382 30.88 -8.40 -11.15
N ASN A 383 31.56 -9.29 -10.42
CA ASN A 383 31.38 -9.41 -8.98
C ASN A 383 31.85 -8.15 -8.22
N SER A 384 32.93 -7.50 -8.67
CA SER A 384 33.38 -6.21 -8.12
C SER A 384 32.33 -5.12 -8.35
N TYR A 385 31.74 -5.07 -9.55
CA TYR A 385 30.64 -4.15 -9.84
C TYR A 385 29.42 -4.41 -8.96
N VAL A 386 29.01 -5.67 -8.80
CA VAL A 386 27.91 -6.07 -7.90
C VAL A 386 28.15 -5.55 -6.48
N ALA A 387 29.36 -5.71 -5.95
CA ALA A 387 29.72 -5.19 -4.64
C ALA A 387 29.65 -3.65 -4.57
N SER A 388 30.02 -2.95 -5.65
CA SER A 388 30.00 -1.48 -5.70
C SER A 388 28.56 -0.91 -5.67
N VAL A 389 27.63 -1.49 -6.45
CA VAL A 389 26.27 -0.97 -6.54
C VAL A 389 25.47 -1.22 -5.27
N SER A 390 25.69 -2.35 -4.59
CA SER A 390 25.01 -2.67 -3.32
C SER A 390 25.27 -1.65 -2.21
N ASN A 391 26.34 -0.85 -2.31
CA ASN A 391 26.67 0.20 -1.33
C ASN A 391 26.17 1.60 -1.72
N SER A 392 25.51 1.74 -2.87
CA SER A 392 25.03 3.02 -3.39
C SER A 392 23.50 3.11 -3.36
N SER A 393 22.94 4.33 -3.33
CA SER A 393 21.50 4.53 -3.49
C SER A 393 21.02 4.08 -4.86
N PHE A 394 19.88 3.39 -4.93
CA PHE A 394 19.34 2.93 -6.21
C PHE A 394 18.83 4.12 -7.04
N PRO A 395 19.22 4.24 -8.33
CA PRO A 395 18.78 5.34 -9.17
C PRO A 395 17.26 5.39 -9.37
N ASN A 396 16.68 6.60 -9.36
CA ASN A 396 15.25 6.80 -9.58
C ASN A 396 14.87 6.52 -11.06
N PRO A 397 13.98 5.55 -11.34
CA PRO A 397 13.54 5.25 -12.70
C PRO A 397 12.72 6.35 -13.39
N ALA A 398 12.22 7.34 -12.64
CA ALA A 398 11.61 8.53 -13.23
C ALA A 398 12.62 9.44 -13.93
N ASN A 399 13.91 9.33 -13.60
CA ASN A 399 14.97 10.11 -14.23
C ASN A 399 15.51 9.34 -15.43
N PRO A 400 15.42 9.89 -16.66
CA PRO A 400 15.97 9.23 -17.83
C PRO A 400 17.48 8.98 -17.65
N PRO A 401 18.00 7.81 -18.08
CA PRO A 401 19.43 7.54 -18.06
C PRO A 401 20.19 8.58 -18.90
N GLN A 402 21.38 8.95 -18.44
CA GLN A 402 22.25 9.82 -19.25
C GLN A 402 22.80 9.01 -20.44
N PRO A 403 22.91 9.63 -21.63
CA PRO A 403 23.57 8.98 -22.76
C PRO A 403 25.02 8.63 -22.43
N VAL A 404 25.44 7.45 -22.87
CA VAL A 404 26.82 6.98 -22.73
C VAL A 404 27.57 7.28 -24.01
N VAL A 405 28.46 8.26 -23.97
CA VAL A 405 29.39 8.55 -25.06
C VAL A 405 30.66 7.74 -24.81
N GLU A 406 31.01 6.83 -25.72
CA GLU A 406 32.33 6.19 -25.66
C GLU A 406 33.37 7.26 -25.98
N ALA A 407 34.43 7.35 -25.18
CA ALA A 407 35.57 8.16 -25.56
C ALA A 407 36.11 7.58 -26.88
N LYS A 408 36.14 8.39 -27.95
CA LYS A 408 36.86 8.03 -29.17
C LYS A 408 38.28 7.64 -28.72
N PRO A 409 38.82 6.48 -29.13
CA PRO A 409 40.24 6.22 -28.95
C PRO A 409 40.99 7.46 -29.41
N ALA A 410 41.88 7.99 -28.57
CA ALA A 410 42.72 9.10 -29.01
C ALA A 410 43.34 8.65 -30.33
N ASP A 411 43.10 9.40 -31.41
CA ASP A 411 43.86 9.17 -32.64
C ASP A 411 45.31 9.17 -32.20
N GLU A 412 46.00 8.04 -32.41
CA GLU A 412 47.45 7.95 -32.30
C GLU A 412 47.99 8.84 -33.43
N GLY A 413 47.93 10.15 -33.18
CA GLY A 413 48.55 11.16 -33.99
C GLY A 413 50.04 10.86 -33.97
N ASP A 414 50.51 10.50 -35.16
CA ASP A 414 51.90 10.32 -35.54
C ASP A 414 52.81 11.24 -34.74
N ALA A 415 53.48 10.66 -33.73
CA ALA A 415 54.42 11.37 -32.89
C ALA A 415 55.70 11.61 -33.71
N THR A 416 55.69 12.65 -34.53
CA THR A 416 56.94 13.24 -35.02
C THR A 416 57.62 13.86 -33.81
N THR A 417 58.58 13.12 -33.25
CA THR A 417 59.54 13.61 -32.25
C THR A 417 60.25 14.84 -32.77
N ASP A 418 59.97 16.00 -32.18
CA ASP A 418 60.94 17.10 -32.18
C ASP A 418 61.30 17.43 -30.73
N SER A 419 62.56 17.15 -30.42
CA SER A 419 63.17 17.30 -29.12
C SER A 419 63.72 18.71 -29.01
N SER A 420 63.11 19.56 -28.17
CA SER A 420 63.83 20.69 -27.58
C SER A 420 63.64 20.67 -26.06
N THR A 421 64.78 20.49 -25.40
CA THR A 421 64.97 20.51 -23.95
C THR A 421 65.45 21.92 -23.57
N GLU A 422 64.73 22.58 -22.65
CA GLU A 422 65.18 23.63 -21.70
C GLU A 422 63.88 24.10 -21.02
N GLY A 423 63.58 23.96 -19.73
CA GLY A 423 64.41 23.95 -18.54
C GLY A 423 64.00 25.16 -17.68
N SER A 424 63.13 25.00 -16.67
CA SER A 424 63.19 25.81 -15.44
C SER A 424 62.23 25.33 -14.35
N ALA A 425 62.67 25.53 -13.12
CA ALA A 425 62.26 24.85 -11.90
C ALA A 425 61.14 25.53 -11.09
N THR A 426 60.64 24.78 -10.10
CA THR A 426 60.34 25.12 -8.68
C THR A 426 58.97 24.59 -8.23
N GLY A 427 58.94 23.50 -7.44
CA GLY A 427 58.72 23.54 -5.98
C GLY A 427 57.34 22.92 -5.67
N ALA A 428 56.97 22.38 -4.52
CA ALA A 428 57.61 21.95 -3.28
C ALA A 428 56.52 21.16 -2.50
N ALA A 429 56.94 20.17 -1.69
CA ALA A 429 56.31 19.62 -0.46
C ALA A 429 54.78 19.31 -0.41
N GLY A 430 54.29 18.19 0.13
CA GLY A 430 54.91 17.22 1.02
C GLY A 430 53.93 16.06 1.30
N ARG A 431 54.48 14.86 1.49
CA ARG A 431 53.77 13.67 1.96
C ARG A 431 53.87 13.62 3.49
N ASN A 432 52.75 13.48 4.19
CA ASN A 432 52.74 12.97 5.55
C ASN A 432 52.15 11.55 5.55
N ARG A 433 52.99 10.60 5.96
CA ARG A 433 52.72 9.16 6.06
C ARG A 433 52.65 8.83 7.55
N THR A 434 51.46 8.51 8.06
CA THR A 434 51.30 8.08 9.46
C THR A 434 51.43 6.56 9.53
N VAL A 435 52.48 6.11 10.21
CA VAL A 435 52.70 4.72 10.62
C VAL A 435 51.99 4.50 11.94
N SER A 436 51.08 3.52 12.03
CA SER A 436 50.53 3.07 13.31
C SER A 436 51.27 1.83 13.81
N LYS A 437 51.70 1.91 15.07
CA LYS A 437 52.58 1.01 15.78
C LYS A 437 51.77 0.00 16.58
N LYS A 438 52.22 -1.24 16.57
CA LYS A 438 51.68 -2.41 17.26
C LYS A 438 52.25 -2.51 18.68
N THR A 439 51.38 -2.61 19.68
CA THR A 439 51.58 -3.16 21.05
C THR A 439 50.17 -3.57 21.52
N GLY A 440 49.86 -4.78 21.98
CA GLY A 440 50.65 -5.68 22.83
C GLY A 440 50.18 -5.52 24.28
N ASN A 441 49.12 -6.24 24.64
CA ASN A 441 48.83 -6.79 25.97
C ASN A 441 47.87 -7.97 25.81
#